data_AF-A0A1X0RQJ3-F1
#
_entry.id   AF-A0A1X0RQJ3-F1
#
_cell.length_a   1.000
_cell.length_b   1.000
_cell.length_c   1.000
_cell.angle_alpha   90.00
_cell.angle_beta   90.00
_cell.angle_gamma   90.00
#
_symmetry.space_group_name_H-M   'P 1'
#
loop_
_entity.id
_entity.type
_entity.pdbx_description
1 polymer ?
#
loop_
_entity_poly.entity_id
_entity_poly.type
_entity_poly.pdbx_seq_one_letter_code
_entity_poly.pdbx_strand_id
1 'polypeptide(L)'
;GSKIKGFLKYGGNWKLNKDSLYTTVCITNEHNTLQICLFCFKKLLNSYRLVQGKNNKVRLKQVKGSFVCMHPKCQSICARKATHSRDMVSATAIALAGLSTLLVGVSFPEFNP
;
A
#
# COMPACT_ATOMS: atom_id res chain seq x y z
N GLY A 1 -16.04 10.35 -17.76
CA GLY A 1 -14.75 10.90 -17.28
C GLY A 1 -14.06 11.62 -18.41
N SER A 2 -13.54 12.82 -18.19
CA SER A 2 -12.84 13.59 -19.23
C SER A 2 -11.55 12.90 -19.66
N LYS A 3 -11.35 12.77 -20.98
CA LYS A 3 -10.13 12.20 -21.59
C LYS A 3 -8.97 13.19 -21.36
N ILE A 4 -7.77 12.69 -21.04
CA ILE A 4 -6.53 13.49 -21.12
C ILE A 4 -5.80 13.07 -22.39
N LYS A 5 -5.53 14.00 -23.31
CA LYS A 5 -4.77 13.73 -24.54
C LYS A 5 -5.32 12.54 -25.36
N GLY A 6 -6.65 12.38 -25.41
CA GLY A 6 -7.31 11.27 -26.13
C GLY A 6 -7.32 9.93 -25.39
N PHE A 7 -6.54 9.78 -24.32
CA PHE A 7 -6.53 8.60 -23.47
C PHE A 7 -7.61 8.68 -22.38
N LEU A 8 -8.25 7.55 -22.10
CA LEU A 8 -9.10 7.40 -20.91
C LEU A 8 -8.23 7.58 -19.67
N LYS A 9 -8.67 8.44 -18.74
CA LYS A 9 -8.03 8.52 -17.42
C LYS A 9 -8.11 7.16 -16.73
N TYR A 10 -7.01 6.73 -16.12
CA TYR A 10 -7.05 5.66 -15.13
C TYR A 10 -7.88 6.15 -13.93
N GLY A 11 -9.03 5.52 -13.69
CA GLY A 11 -9.99 5.89 -12.63
C GLY A 11 -11.45 5.82 -13.07
N GLY A 12 -12.36 5.67 -12.09
CA GLY A 12 -13.80 5.47 -12.32
C GLY A 12 -14.17 4.05 -12.78
N ASN A 13 -15.47 3.79 -12.96
CA ASN A 13 -15.98 2.43 -13.15
C ASN A 13 -15.78 1.84 -14.55
N TRP A 14 -15.22 2.58 -15.52
CA TRP A 14 -15.19 2.14 -16.92
C TRP A 14 -14.35 0.87 -17.13
N LYS A 15 -13.23 0.72 -16.40
CA LYS A 15 -12.38 -0.46 -16.50
C LYS A 15 -13.09 -1.69 -15.95
N LEU A 16 -13.82 -1.52 -14.84
CA LEU A 16 -14.69 -2.54 -14.28
C LEU A 16 -15.78 -2.90 -15.27
N ASN A 17 -16.48 -1.94 -15.86
CA ASN A 17 -17.55 -2.25 -16.82
C ASN A 17 -17.04 -3.04 -18.02
N LYS A 18 -15.76 -2.86 -18.39
CA LYS A 18 -15.12 -3.65 -19.45
C LYS A 18 -14.77 -5.06 -18.96
N ASP A 19 -14.20 -5.15 -17.76
CA ASP A 19 -13.66 -6.39 -17.21
C ASP A 19 -14.74 -7.23 -16.48
N SER A 20 -15.87 -6.64 -16.08
CA SER A 20 -17.00 -7.26 -15.37
C SER A 20 -17.71 -8.29 -16.23
N LEU A 21 -17.57 -8.18 -17.55
CA LEU A 21 -18.06 -9.15 -18.52
C LEU A 21 -17.28 -10.48 -18.46
N TYR A 22 -16.05 -10.45 -17.94
CA TYR A 22 -15.11 -11.58 -17.96
C TYR A 22 -14.66 -12.02 -16.57
N THR A 23 -14.73 -11.15 -15.56
CA THR A 23 -14.32 -11.45 -14.19
C THR A 23 -14.99 -10.51 -13.19
N THR A 24 -15.21 -10.96 -11.96
CA THR A 24 -15.73 -10.10 -10.89
C THR A 24 -14.65 -9.12 -10.45
N VAL A 25 -14.94 -7.82 -10.51
CA VAL A 25 -14.02 -6.79 -10.05
C VAL A 25 -14.66 -5.95 -8.93
N CYS A 26 -13.91 -5.75 -7.85
CA CYS A 26 -14.33 -4.98 -6.68
C CYS A 26 -13.49 -3.69 -6.57
N ILE A 27 -14.13 -2.56 -6.28
CA ILE A 27 -13.42 -1.33 -5.88
C ILE A 27 -13.40 -1.27 -4.37
N THR A 28 -12.21 -1.05 -3.83
CA THR A 28 -12.02 -0.79 -2.41
C THR A 28 -11.49 0.62 -2.23
N ASN A 29 -11.74 1.18 -1.05
CA ASN A 29 -11.09 2.42 -0.65
C ASN A 29 -9.57 2.23 -0.58
N GLU A 30 -8.81 3.15 -1.18
CA GLU A 30 -7.33 3.13 -1.15
C GLU A 30 -6.77 3.89 0.07
N HIS A 31 -7.64 4.48 0.91
CA HIS A 31 -7.21 5.29 2.04
C HIS A 31 -6.27 4.53 3.00
N ASN A 32 -5.14 5.15 3.34
CA ASN A 32 -4.08 4.59 4.19
C ASN A 32 -3.48 3.22 3.80
N THR A 33 -3.86 2.62 2.66
CA THR A 33 -3.38 1.32 2.19
C THR A 33 -1.86 1.26 1.99
N LEU A 34 -1.21 2.41 1.82
CA LEU A 34 0.24 2.56 1.63
C LEU A 34 1.03 2.75 2.93
N GLN A 35 0.37 3.12 4.03
CA GLN A 35 1.04 3.68 5.20
C GLN A 35 0.84 2.86 6.48
N ILE A 36 0.15 1.73 6.42
CA ILE A 36 -0.19 0.92 7.58
C ILE A 36 0.46 -0.46 7.45
N CYS A 37 1.03 -0.95 8.56
CA CYS A 37 1.59 -2.29 8.61
C CYS A 37 0.47 -3.33 8.65
N LEU A 38 0.50 -4.29 7.73
CA LEU A 38 -0.51 -5.35 7.62
C LEU A 38 -0.58 -6.28 8.83
N PHE A 39 0.45 -6.30 9.69
CA PHE A 39 0.54 -7.21 10.84
C PHE A 39 0.08 -6.58 12.15
N CYS A 40 0.33 -5.29 12.35
CA CYS A 40 0.05 -4.61 13.62
C CYS A 40 -0.85 -3.38 13.48
N PHE A 41 -1.27 -3.06 12.25
CA PHE A 41 -2.08 -1.90 11.88
C PHE A 41 -1.52 -0.55 12.39
N LYS A 42 -0.21 -0.48 12.68
CA LYS A 42 0.48 0.76 13.03
C LYS A 42 1.12 1.39 11.80
N LYS A 43 1.30 2.72 11.87
CA LYS A 43 1.89 3.49 10.79
C LYS A 43 3.30 3.02 10.46
N LEU A 44 3.56 2.84 9.18
CA LEU A 44 4.86 2.53 8.63
C LEU A 44 5.69 3.81 8.44
N LEU A 45 7.00 3.67 8.61
CA LEU A 45 7.96 4.76 8.42
C LEU A 45 8.69 4.61 7.09
N ASN A 46 9.16 5.74 6.55
CA ASN A 46 10.05 5.72 5.39
C ASN A 46 11.34 4.97 5.74
N SER A 47 11.78 4.12 4.82
CA SER A 47 13.07 3.46 4.93
C SER A 47 14.20 4.43 4.55
N TYR A 48 15.32 4.31 5.27
CA TYR A 48 16.54 5.09 5.00
C TYR A 48 17.73 4.15 4.90
N ARG A 49 18.65 4.48 4.00
CA ARG A 49 19.94 3.82 3.86
C ARG A 49 21.06 4.84 4.02
N LEU A 50 22.12 4.45 4.72
CA LEU A 50 23.35 5.21 4.78
C LEU A 50 24.08 5.10 3.44
N VAL A 51 24.42 6.23 2.85
CA VAL A 51 25.16 6.32 1.59
C VAL A 51 26.39 7.18 1.83
N GLN A 52 27.54 6.70 1.36
CA GLN A 52 28.79 7.45 1.41
C GLN A 52 28.78 8.51 0.29
N GLY A 53 28.83 9.77 0.68
CA GLY A 53 28.94 10.90 -0.24
C GLY A 53 30.40 11.14 -0.66
N LYS A 54 30.59 12.08 -1.59
CA LYS A 54 31.93 12.60 -1.90
C LYS A 54 32.56 13.16 -0.61
N ASN A 55 33.82 12.82 -0.36
CA ASN A 55 34.63 13.16 0.83
C ASN A 55 34.35 12.35 2.11
N ASN A 56 34.04 11.04 2.01
CA ASN A 56 33.79 10.15 3.17
C ASN A 56 32.68 10.60 4.13
N LYS A 57 31.85 11.57 3.75
CA LYS A 57 30.70 12.00 4.55
C LYS A 57 29.55 11.01 4.37
N VAL A 58 29.12 10.41 5.47
CA VAL A 58 27.94 9.53 5.47
C VAL A 58 26.67 10.39 5.46
N ARG A 59 25.73 10.09 4.57
CA ARG A 59 24.42 10.75 4.50
C ARG A 59 23.29 9.74 4.57
N LEU A 60 22.19 10.09 5.23
CA LEU A 60 20.96 9.32 5.18
C LEU A 60 20.23 9.63 3.87
N LYS A 61 19.98 8.60 3.07
CA LYS A 61 19.17 8.70 1.85
C LYS A 61 17.90 7.90 2.04
N GLN A 62 16.76 8.54 1.81
CA GLN A 62 15.47 7.85 1.80
C GLN A 62 15.46 6.83 0.65
N VAL A 63 15.06 5.59 0.95
CA VAL A 63 14.87 4.55 -0.05
C VAL A 63 13.43 4.64 -0.56
N LYS A 64 13.27 4.90 -1.85
CA LYS A 64 11.95 4.98 -2.48
C LYS A 64 11.34 3.58 -2.59
N GLY A 65 10.04 3.47 -2.38
CA GLY A 65 9.29 2.23 -2.61
C GLY A 65 9.37 1.17 -1.51
N SER A 66 9.99 1.48 -0.37
CA SER A 66 9.98 0.58 0.79
C SER A 66 9.74 1.34 2.10
N PHE A 67 9.11 0.65 3.02
CA PHE A 67 8.76 1.15 4.34
C PHE A 67 9.21 0.20 5.44
N VAL A 68 9.31 0.69 6.66
CA VAL A 68 9.72 -0.09 7.83
C VAL A 68 8.69 0.05 8.95
N CYS A 69 8.31 -1.07 9.55
CA CYS A 69 7.58 -1.11 10.82
C CYS A 69 8.58 -1.01 11.98
N MET A 70 8.33 -0.12 12.94
CA MET A 70 9.16 0.05 14.15
C MET A 70 8.41 -0.27 15.45
N HIS A 71 7.18 -0.80 15.36
CA HIS A 71 6.39 -1.15 16.53
C HIS A 71 6.92 -2.42 17.22
N PRO A 72 7.44 -2.37 18.47
CA PRO A 72 8.19 -3.46 19.08
C PRO A 72 7.44 -4.78 19.20
N LYS A 73 6.10 -4.73 19.32
CA LYS A 73 5.24 -5.91 19.43
C LYS A 73 4.75 -6.44 18.08
N CYS A 74 5.21 -5.86 16.97
CA CYS A 74 4.79 -6.30 15.65
C CYS A 74 5.45 -7.63 15.27
N GLN A 75 4.65 -8.58 14.79
CA GLN A 75 5.14 -9.88 14.35
C GLN A 75 6.20 -9.77 13.23
N SER A 76 6.10 -8.76 12.36
CA SER A 76 7.11 -8.53 11.32
C SER A 76 8.47 -8.13 11.91
N ILE A 77 8.49 -7.41 13.03
CA ILE A 77 9.74 -7.09 13.74
C ILE A 77 10.28 -8.30 14.47
N CYS A 78 9.42 -9.03 15.20
CA CYS A 78 9.82 -10.26 15.89
C CYS A 78 10.43 -11.28 14.91
N ALA A 79 9.91 -11.35 13.68
CA ALA A 79 10.41 -12.22 12.61
C ALA A 79 11.60 -11.63 11.81
N ARG A 80 12.14 -10.47 12.20
CA ARG A 80 13.20 -9.74 11.47
C ARG A 80 12.86 -9.40 10.01
N LYS A 81 11.57 -9.23 9.72
CA LYS A 81 10.99 -8.88 8.40
C LYS A 81 10.23 -7.54 8.46
N ALA A 82 10.79 -6.56 9.16
CA ALA A 82 10.16 -5.26 9.42
C ALA A 82 10.02 -4.38 8.16
N THR A 83 10.81 -4.66 7.11
CA THR A 83 10.81 -3.90 5.86
C THR A 83 9.81 -4.49 4.89
N HIS A 84 8.94 -3.64 4.35
CA HIS A 84 7.92 -4.01 3.39
C HIS A 84 8.04 -3.15 2.13
N SER A 85 7.82 -3.76 0.95
CA SER A 85 7.71 -2.97 -0.28
C SER A 85 6.37 -2.25 -0.30
N ARG A 86 6.38 -1.00 -0.77
CA ARG A 86 5.20 -0.16 -0.86
C ARG A 86 4.09 -0.81 -1.68
N ASP A 87 4.48 -1.37 -2.82
CA ASP A 87 3.52 -1.91 -3.78
C ASP A 87 2.87 -3.20 -3.26
N MET A 88 3.63 -4.04 -2.52
CA MET A 88 3.08 -5.21 -1.82
C MET A 88 2.10 -4.78 -0.72
N VAL A 89 2.48 -3.80 0.11
CA VAL A 89 1.62 -3.32 1.20
C VAL A 89 0.29 -2.82 0.65
N SER A 90 0.31 -2.00 -0.41
CA SER A 90 -0.92 -1.54 -1.07
C SER A 90 -1.74 -2.65 -1.68
N ALA A 91 -1.13 -3.51 -2.50
CA ALA A 91 -1.86 -4.57 -3.18
C ALA A 91 -2.54 -5.51 -2.18
N THR A 92 -1.84 -5.87 -1.11
CA THR A 92 -2.41 -6.73 -0.06
C THR A 92 -3.45 -6.01 0.79
N ALA A 93 -3.27 -4.73 1.12
CA ALA A 93 -4.28 -3.96 1.85
C ALA A 93 -5.58 -3.82 1.05
N ILE A 94 -5.48 -3.53 -0.26
CA ILE A 94 -6.61 -3.49 -1.20
C ILE A 94 -7.31 -4.85 -1.25
N ALA A 95 -6.54 -5.94 -1.40
CA ALA A 95 -7.11 -7.28 -1.43
C ALA A 95 -7.83 -7.64 -0.13
N LEU A 96 -7.26 -7.30 1.04
CA LEU A 96 -7.87 -7.53 2.35
C LEU A 96 -9.14 -6.71 2.54
N ALA A 97 -9.12 -5.42 2.20
CA ALA A 97 -10.29 -4.56 2.27
C ALA A 97 -11.43 -5.09 1.38
N GLY A 98 -11.10 -5.52 0.16
CA GLY A 98 -12.07 -6.05 -0.80
C GLY A 98 -12.65 -7.38 -0.35
N LEU A 99 -11.80 -8.29 0.12
CA LEU A 99 -12.24 -9.57 0.66
C LEU A 99 -13.15 -9.39 1.87
N SER A 100 -12.77 -8.50 2.80
CA SER A 100 -13.60 -8.19 3.98
C SER A 100 -14.95 -7.60 3.59
N THR A 101 -14.97 -6.69 2.62
CA THR A 101 -16.21 -6.09 2.11
C THR A 101 -17.10 -7.14 1.45
N LEU A 102 -16.53 -8.08 0.70
CA LEU A 102 -17.28 -9.14 0.03
C LEU A 102 -17.81 -10.21 1.01
N LEU A 103 -17.04 -10.58 2.03
CA LEU A 103 -17.40 -11.65 2.97
C LEU A 103 -18.28 -11.15 4.13
N VAL A 104 -18.04 -9.94 4.63
CA VAL A 104 -18.63 -9.43 5.88
C VAL A 104 -19.44 -8.13 5.64
N GLY A 105 -19.34 -7.53 4.44
CA GLY A 105 -20.02 -6.26 4.14
C GLY A 105 -19.35 -5.01 4.74
N VAL A 106 -18.22 -5.17 5.42
CA VAL A 106 -17.47 -4.07 6.06
C VAL A 106 -15.97 -4.17 5.75
N SER A 107 -15.29 -3.04 5.65
CA SER A 107 -13.83 -2.95 5.52
C SER A 107 -13.17 -2.71 6.89
N PHE A 108 -11.86 -2.99 6.98
CA PHE A 108 -11.07 -2.70 8.18
C PHE A 108 -11.12 -1.20 8.52
N PRO A 109 -11.38 -0.83 9.78
CA PRO A 109 -11.49 0.56 10.19
C PRO A 109 -10.20 1.34 9.94
N GLU A 110 -9.04 0.69 10.00
CA GLU A 110 -7.74 1.33 9.76
C GLU A 110 -7.51 1.72 8.30
N PHE A 111 -8.23 1.10 7.36
CA PHE A 111 -8.19 1.45 5.94
C PHE A 111 -9.29 2.46 5.55
N ASN A 112 -10.12 2.87 6.50
CA ASN A 112 -11.16 3.86 6.28
C ASN A 112 -10.71 5.23 6.84
N PRO A 113 -11.06 6.34 6.16
CA PRO A 113 -10.81 7.70 6.64
C PRO A 113 -11.68 8.07 7.84
#